data_AF-A0AAU1BBM6-F1
#
_entry.id   AF-A0AAU1BBM6-F1
#
_cell.length_a   1.000
_cell.length_b   1.000
_cell.length_c   1.000
_cell.angle_alpha   90.00
_cell.angle_beta   90.00
_cell.angle_gamma   90.00
#
_symmetry.space_group_name_H-M   'P 1'
#
loop_
_entity.id
_entity.type
_entity.pdbx_description
1 polymer ?
#
loop_
_entity_poly.entity_id
_entity_poly.type
_entity_poly.pdbx_seq_one_letter_code
_entity_poly.pdbx_strand_id
1 'polypeptide(L)'
;MLSSTVEEILRELHASLALRKRPEDVARLIQDLYAARGTELDEVTEAALGKAAEHSLRNLWHGYTSMREEFARPVGAQRQLARVVSLFTDVPALPDGSGDDPDQIEAVIRRAGESIGRVYGQNDFGLDRLDRAERTAAGLGEVSKRQYNKRFRLLRRMEAKLARLIHEQRRREVTMTGKGAFAHVLPYGLFAADPDTAAFIAYITARGYMRSVFTNGRQRQAYDEVAEALFRRLRAQPERTCWSAVAHVHPTSEVLASVSDGDLTQLLVRWNGFLRQVADLLEDAWNRHPLERETMIVRRGDDSSTWNQAAQAWNTARAHWFAILSELGQETILDRFCPGKVPRLMAADVAYWHRMSGGGLHPDTYIWAELPLPWEVLRGEKECPRSLVEAVCARHRRDPVASAWTASRPTAEAVAFRRTPELVHGVAVADPLMASALRSAGVFSGNGKRAAAREWL
;
A
#
# COMPACT_ATOMS: atom_id res chain seq x y z
N MET A 1 -34.91 -4.41 -6.08
CA MET A 1 -33.94 -5.46 -5.73
C MET A 1 -33.09 -5.71 -6.97
N LEU A 2 -31.77 -5.75 -6.85
CA LEU A 2 -30.88 -6.02 -7.97
C LEU A 2 -31.05 -7.48 -8.44
N SER A 3 -30.88 -7.74 -9.73
CA SER A 3 -30.77 -9.11 -10.25
C SER A 3 -29.60 -9.84 -9.56
N SER A 4 -29.71 -11.14 -9.33
CA SER A 4 -28.64 -11.94 -8.71
C SER A 4 -27.31 -11.80 -9.45
N THR A 5 -27.34 -11.72 -10.78
CA THR A 5 -26.16 -11.49 -11.61
C THR A 5 -25.52 -10.12 -11.37
N VAL A 6 -26.31 -9.07 -11.17
CA VAL A 6 -25.79 -7.72 -10.91
C VAL A 6 -25.11 -7.65 -9.54
N GLU A 7 -25.71 -8.26 -8.52
CA GLU A 7 -25.14 -8.37 -7.18
C GLU A 7 -23.80 -9.15 -7.21
N GLU A 8 -23.73 -10.27 -7.93
CA GLU A 8 -22.51 -11.07 -8.09
C GLU A 8 -21.38 -10.26 -8.75
N ILE A 9 -21.66 -9.53 -9.83
CA ILE A 9 -20.67 -8.68 -10.51
C ILE A 9 -20.21 -7.55 -9.59
N LEU A 10 -21.12 -6.89 -8.86
CA LEU A 10 -20.75 -5.87 -7.88
C LEU A 10 -19.86 -6.41 -6.77
N ARG A 11 -20.11 -7.64 -6.30
CA ARG A 11 -19.22 -8.31 -5.34
C ARG A 11 -17.86 -8.63 -5.93
N GLU A 12 -17.78 -9.02 -7.19
CA GLU A 12 -16.51 -9.24 -7.87
C GLU A 12 -15.71 -7.93 -8.05
N LEU A 13 -16.39 -6.84 -8.43
CA LEU A 13 -15.78 -5.51 -8.51
C LEU A 13 -15.32 -5.01 -7.13
N HIS A 14 -16.10 -5.24 -6.08
CA HIS A 14 -15.72 -4.90 -4.71
C HIS A 14 -14.50 -5.70 -4.23
N ALA A 15 -14.48 -7.01 -4.48
CA ALA A 15 -13.34 -7.85 -4.17
C ALA A 15 -12.07 -7.39 -4.91
N SER A 16 -12.21 -6.83 -6.11
CA SER A 16 -11.08 -6.28 -6.89
C SER A 16 -10.37 -5.12 -6.19
N LEU A 17 -11.03 -4.40 -5.28
CA LEU A 17 -10.43 -3.28 -4.53
C LEU A 17 -9.29 -3.73 -3.61
N ALA A 18 -9.18 -5.03 -3.32
CA ALA A 18 -8.08 -5.61 -2.55
C ALA A 18 -7.08 -6.40 -3.42
N LEU A 19 -7.27 -6.41 -4.74
CA LEU A 19 -6.51 -7.18 -5.72
C LEU A 19 -5.81 -6.26 -6.71
N ARG A 20 -4.79 -6.78 -7.38
CA ARG A 20 -4.06 -6.13 -8.47
C ARG A 20 -4.58 -6.59 -9.83
N LYS A 21 -5.90 -6.67 -9.97
CA LYS A 21 -6.53 -6.99 -11.27
C LYS A 21 -6.08 -5.98 -12.32
N ARG A 22 -5.95 -6.44 -13.56
CA ARG A 22 -5.63 -5.54 -14.66
C ARG A 22 -6.82 -4.61 -14.92
N PRO A 23 -6.59 -3.32 -15.20
CA PRO A 23 -7.64 -2.39 -15.62
C PRO A 23 -8.48 -2.90 -16.79
N GLU A 24 -7.87 -3.67 -17.70
CA GLU A 24 -8.56 -4.31 -18.83
C GLU A 24 -9.61 -5.33 -18.38
N ASP A 25 -9.30 -6.14 -17.37
CA ASP A 25 -10.21 -7.14 -16.82
C ASP A 25 -11.32 -6.49 -16.00
N VAL A 26 -11.00 -5.40 -15.29
CA VAL A 26 -12.02 -4.60 -14.59
C VAL A 26 -12.94 -3.86 -15.56
N ALA A 27 -12.41 -3.31 -16.66
CA ALA A 27 -13.23 -2.69 -17.71
C ALA A 27 -14.22 -3.69 -18.32
N ARG A 28 -13.80 -4.94 -18.54
CA ARG A 28 -14.71 -6.01 -18.97
C ARG A 28 -15.82 -6.29 -17.95
N LEU A 29 -15.48 -6.40 -16.66
CA LEU A 29 -16.50 -6.59 -15.60
C LEU A 29 -17.49 -5.43 -15.52
N ILE A 30 -17.03 -4.20 -15.79
CA ILE A 30 -17.89 -3.02 -15.84
C ILE A 30 -18.85 -3.09 -17.05
N GLN A 31 -18.39 -3.55 -18.22
CA GLN A 31 -19.28 -3.79 -19.36
C GLN A 31 -20.32 -4.86 -19.03
N ASP A 32 -19.91 -5.97 -18.40
CA ASP A 32 -20.83 -7.04 -17.96
C ASP A 32 -21.87 -6.48 -16.97
N LEU A 33 -21.48 -5.59 -16.05
CA LEU A 33 -22.36 -4.93 -15.11
C LEU A 33 -23.45 -4.10 -15.82
N TYR A 34 -23.07 -3.26 -16.77
CA TYR A 34 -24.03 -2.41 -17.49
C TYR A 34 -24.95 -3.22 -18.39
N ALA A 35 -24.42 -4.25 -19.06
CA ALA A 35 -25.21 -5.18 -19.86
C ALA A 35 -26.25 -5.93 -19.01
N ALA A 36 -25.85 -6.47 -17.85
CA ALA A 36 -26.74 -7.18 -16.93
C ALA A 36 -27.85 -6.27 -16.34
N ARG A 37 -27.61 -4.95 -16.29
CA ARG A 37 -28.61 -3.95 -15.88
C ARG A 37 -29.51 -3.48 -17.02
N GLY A 38 -29.18 -3.79 -18.28
CA GLY A 38 -29.84 -3.18 -19.43
C GLY A 38 -29.63 -1.67 -19.50
N THR A 39 -28.51 -1.16 -18.97
CA THR A 39 -28.17 0.27 -19.03
C THR A 39 -27.39 0.56 -20.29
N GLU A 40 -27.93 1.42 -21.16
CA GLU A 40 -27.22 1.92 -22.32
C GLU A 40 -26.09 2.86 -21.90
N LEU A 41 -24.92 2.63 -22.49
CA LEU A 41 -23.77 3.51 -22.33
C LEU A 41 -23.79 4.55 -23.44
N ASP A 42 -23.37 5.77 -23.11
CA ASP A 42 -23.06 6.76 -24.14
C ASP A 42 -21.86 6.29 -24.98
N GLU A 43 -21.81 6.70 -26.25
CA GLU A 43 -20.80 6.25 -27.22
C GLU A 43 -19.37 6.44 -26.72
N VAL A 44 -19.10 7.53 -25.99
CA VAL A 44 -17.78 7.85 -25.46
C VAL A 44 -17.37 6.84 -24.38
N THR A 45 -18.26 6.57 -23.42
CA THR A 45 -18.01 5.57 -22.38
C THR A 45 -17.90 4.17 -22.95
N GLU A 46 -18.77 3.80 -23.89
CA GLU A 46 -18.73 2.50 -24.54
C GLU A 46 -17.41 2.27 -25.29
N ALA A 47 -16.98 3.25 -26.09
CA ALA A 47 -15.72 3.18 -26.83
C ALA A 47 -14.50 3.11 -25.90
N ALA A 48 -14.48 3.90 -24.82
CA ALA A 48 -13.39 3.89 -23.85
C ALA A 48 -13.28 2.54 -23.12
N LEU A 49 -14.40 2.01 -22.63
CA LEU A 49 -14.44 0.69 -21.98
C LEU A 49 -14.09 -0.42 -22.98
N GLY A 50 -14.62 -0.36 -24.21
CA GLY A 50 -14.34 -1.34 -25.26
C GLY A 50 -12.85 -1.43 -25.58
N LYS A 51 -12.19 -0.28 -25.75
CA LYS A 51 -10.74 -0.20 -25.99
C LYS A 51 -9.90 -0.81 -24.86
N ALA A 52 -10.29 -0.58 -23.61
CA ALA A 52 -9.59 -1.19 -22.47
C ALA A 52 -9.89 -2.69 -22.36
N ALA A 53 -11.15 -3.08 -22.49
CA ALA A 53 -11.63 -4.44 -22.36
C ALA A 53 -11.17 -5.35 -23.48
N GLU A 54 -10.84 -4.83 -24.67
CA GLU A 54 -10.32 -5.58 -25.83
C GLU A 54 -9.19 -6.55 -25.42
N HIS A 55 -8.32 -6.13 -24.49
CA HIS A 55 -7.18 -6.92 -24.02
C HIS A 55 -7.38 -7.56 -22.64
N SER A 56 -8.63 -7.71 -22.20
CA SER A 56 -8.96 -8.56 -21.07
C SER A 56 -8.49 -9.99 -21.35
N LEU A 57 -8.02 -10.68 -20.32
CA LEU A 57 -7.62 -12.09 -20.41
C LEU A 57 -8.75 -12.98 -20.93
N ARG A 58 -10.02 -12.60 -20.72
CA ARG A 58 -11.18 -13.32 -21.27
C ARG A 58 -11.26 -13.29 -22.79
N ASN A 59 -10.70 -12.27 -23.44
CA ASN A 59 -10.75 -12.13 -24.90
C ASN A 59 -9.48 -12.62 -25.60
N LEU A 60 -8.38 -12.80 -24.87
CA LEU A 60 -7.08 -13.13 -25.45
C LEU A 60 -6.95 -14.64 -25.66
N TRP A 61 -6.44 -15.03 -26.83
CA TRP A 61 -6.09 -16.42 -27.14
C TRP A 61 -4.99 -16.88 -26.16
N HIS A 62 -5.33 -17.82 -25.27
CA HIS A 62 -4.60 -18.31 -24.07
C HIS A 62 -4.74 -17.53 -22.76
N GLY A 63 -5.36 -16.33 -22.74
CA GLY A 63 -5.80 -15.65 -21.51
C GLY A 63 -4.78 -15.61 -20.35
N TYR A 64 -3.50 -15.42 -20.64
CA TYR A 64 -2.42 -15.56 -19.65
C TYR A 64 -1.73 -14.22 -19.34
N THR A 65 -1.54 -13.92 -18.05
CA THR A 65 -0.62 -12.87 -17.58
C THR A 65 0.44 -13.50 -16.68
N SER A 66 1.64 -12.95 -16.79
CA SER A 66 2.76 -13.34 -15.95
C SER A 66 2.72 -12.61 -14.59
N MET A 67 1.82 -11.62 -14.45
CA MET A 67 1.75 -10.72 -13.31
C MET A 67 0.84 -11.29 -12.22
N ARG A 68 1.34 -11.38 -10.97
CA ARG A 68 0.46 -11.74 -9.83
C ARG A 68 -0.64 -10.69 -9.64
N GLU A 69 -1.88 -11.14 -9.57
CA GLU A 69 -3.07 -10.33 -9.28
C GLU A 69 -3.32 -10.13 -7.78
N GLU A 70 -2.52 -10.74 -6.91
CA GLU A 70 -2.62 -10.51 -5.47
C GLU A 70 -1.47 -9.65 -4.95
N PHE A 71 -1.76 -8.83 -3.94
CA PHE A 71 -0.72 -8.32 -3.05
C PHE A 71 -0.12 -9.46 -2.24
N ALA A 72 1.18 -9.36 -1.92
CA ALA A 72 1.82 -10.35 -1.07
C ALA A 72 1.10 -10.41 0.28
N ARG A 73 0.59 -11.59 0.63
CA ARG A 73 -0.05 -11.81 1.93
C ARG A 73 1.01 -12.12 2.98
N PRO A 74 0.92 -11.56 4.19
CA PRO A 74 1.72 -11.99 5.31
C PRO A 74 1.56 -13.49 5.53
N VAL A 75 2.66 -14.19 5.82
CA VAL A 75 2.58 -15.60 6.20
C VAL A 75 2.14 -15.66 7.65
N GLY A 76 1.01 -16.31 7.95
CA GLY A 76 0.54 -16.51 9.31
C GLY A 76 1.40 -17.45 10.18
N ALA A 77 0.89 -17.77 11.37
CA ALA A 77 1.50 -18.64 12.37
C ALA A 77 0.82 -20.02 12.51
N GLN A 78 -0.01 -20.43 11.54
CA GLN A 78 -0.82 -21.66 11.64
C GLN A 78 0.01 -22.91 11.97
N ARG A 79 1.20 -23.05 11.35
CA ARG A 79 2.12 -24.18 11.63
C ARG A 79 2.67 -24.15 13.06
N GLN A 80 2.88 -22.96 13.61
CA GLN A 80 3.35 -22.76 14.98
C GLN A 80 2.23 -23.05 15.97
N LEU A 81 1.00 -22.60 15.69
CA LEU A 81 -0.19 -22.90 16.48
C LEU A 81 -0.46 -24.41 16.55
N ALA A 82 -0.43 -25.11 15.42
CA ALA A 82 -0.55 -26.58 15.40
C ALA A 82 0.54 -27.26 16.26
N ARG A 83 1.75 -26.69 16.29
CA ARG A 83 2.82 -27.19 17.16
C ARG A 83 2.53 -26.93 18.64
N VAL A 84 1.93 -25.80 19.01
CA VAL A 84 1.49 -25.53 20.38
C VAL A 84 0.45 -26.55 20.81
N VAL A 85 -0.61 -26.76 20.01
CA VAL A 85 -1.67 -27.74 20.32
C VAL A 85 -1.09 -29.14 20.58
N SER A 86 -0.04 -29.54 19.84
CA SER A 86 0.63 -30.83 20.09
C SER A 86 1.54 -30.91 21.32
N LEU A 87 1.92 -29.78 21.94
CA LEU A 87 2.87 -29.73 23.06
C LEU A 87 2.24 -29.30 24.39
N PHE A 88 1.07 -28.68 24.33
CA PHE A 88 0.34 -28.09 25.45
C PHE A 88 -1.06 -28.72 25.49
N THR A 89 -1.40 -29.38 26.60
CA THR A 89 -2.64 -30.16 26.75
C THR A 89 -3.86 -29.28 27.04
N ASP A 90 -3.62 -28.06 27.51
CA ASP A 90 -4.59 -27.05 27.92
C ASP A 90 -4.99 -26.08 26.78
N VAL A 91 -4.34 -26.21 25.62
CA VAL A 91 -4.64 -25.41 24.42
C VAL A 91 -5.56 -26.23 23.50
N PRO A 92 -6.80 -25.79 23.24
CA PRO A 92 -7.74 -26.52 22.40
C PRO A 92 -7.29 -26.52 20.94
N ALA A 93 -7.90 -27.41 20.14
CA ALA A 93 -7.77 -27.35 18.69
C ALA A 93 -8.30 -26.00 18.18
N LEU A 94 -7.58 -25.41 17.24
CA LEU A 94 -7.91 -24.10 16.68
C LEU A 94 -8.40 -24.27 15.23
N PRO A 95 -9.38 -23.47 14.79
CA PRO A 95 -9.85 -23.50 13.42
C PRO A 95 -8.74 -23.08 12.43
N ASP A 96 -8.91 -23.47 11.18
CA ASP A 96 -8.07 -22.97 10.10
C ASP A 96 -8.22 -21.45 9.96
N GLY A 97 -7.11 -20.75 9.71
CA GLY A 97 -7.05 -19.29 9.64
C GLY A 97 -6.75 -18.58 10.96
N SER A 98 -6.79 -19.28 12.11
CA SER A 98 -6.41 -18.68 13.41
C SER A 98 -4.98 -18.10 13.40
N GLY A 99 -4.10 -18.68 12.59
CA GLY A 99 -2.74 -18.21 12.40
C GLY A 99 -2.60 -16.89 11.64
N ASP A 100 -3.66 -16.35 11.07
CA ASP A 100 -3.64 -15.05 10.39
C ASP A 100 -4.18 -13.92 11.28
N ASP A 101 -4.75 -14.26 12.45
CA ASP A 101 -5.30 -13.33 13.43
C ASP A 101 -4.30 -13.09 14.58
N PRO A 102 -3.73 -11.87 14.71
CA PRO A 102 -2.79 -11.53 15.78
C PRO A 102 -3.34 -11.76 17.18
N ASP A 103 -4.61 -11.45 17.41
CA ASP A 103 -5.23 -11.50 18.74
C ASP A 103 -5.39 -12.96 19.20
N GLN A 104 -5.79 -13.84 18.27
CA GLN A 104 -5.85 -15.28 18.55
C GLN A 104 -4.48 -15.88 18.79
N ILE A 105 -3.46 -15.48 18.02
CA ILE A 105 -2.08 -15.93 18.25
C ILE A 105 -1.60 -15.50 19.63
N GLU A 106 -1.82 -14.24 20.01
CA GLU A 106 -1.41 -13.71 21.31
C GLU A 106 -2.11 -14.45 22.46
N ALA A 107 -3.43 -14.64 22.36
CA ALA A 107 -4.21 -15.37 23.35
C ALA A 107 -3.66 -16.80 23.58
N VAL A 108 -3.29 -17.49 22.49
CA VAL A 108 -2.68 -18.83 22.56
C VAL A 108 -1.30 -18.79 23.20
N ILE A 109 -0.47 -17.79 22.87
CA ILE A 109 0.86 -17.63 23.50
C ILE A 109 0.72 -17.40 25.00
N ARG A 110 -0.21 -16.53 25.42
CA ARG A 110 -0.45 -16.20 26.83
C ARG A 110 -0.91 -17.44 27.61
N ARG A 111 -1.95 -18.13 27.11
CA ARG A 111 -2.47 -19.36 27.72
C ARG A 111 -1.41 -20.45 27.84
N ALA A 112 -0.70 -20.73 26.75
CA ALA A 112 0.38 -21.71 26.76
C ALA A 112 1.54 -21.27 27.68
N GLY A 113 1.80 -19.97 27.82
CA GLY A 113 2.77 -19.40 28.76
C GLY A 113 2.41 -19.70 30.21
N GLU A 114 1.15 -19.45 30.59
CA GLU A 114 0.62 -19.74 31.93
C GLU A 114 0.86 -21.20 32.33
N SER A 115 0.60 -22.14 31.42
CA SER A 115 0.80 -23.59 31.67
C SER A 115 2.24 -24.00 32.00
N ILE A 116 3.23 -23.15 31.69
CA ILE A 116 4.65 -23.40 32.00
C ILE A 116 5.25 -22.36 32.94
N GLY A 117 4.41 -21.54 33.59
CA GLY A 117 4.85 -20.48 34.50
C GLY A 117 5.68 -19.40 33.81
N ARG A 118 5.40 -19.11 32.54
CA ARG A 118 6.07 -18.05 31.76
C ARG A 118 5.10 -16.91 31.49
N VAL A 119 5.50 -15.69 31.81
CA VAL A 119 4.73 -14.48 31.46
C VAL A 119 5.01 -14.06 30.01
N TYR A 120 4.02 -13.48 29.34
CA TYR A 120 4.20 -12.91 28.00
C TYR A 120 5.29 -11.82 28.00
N GLY A 121 6.16 -11.82 26.99
CA GLY A 121 7.29 -10.89 26.89
C GLY A 121 8.56 -11.35 27.62
N GLN A 122 8.44 -12.27 28.59
CA GLN A 122 9.58 -12.88 29.27
C GLN A 122 10.21 -13.97 28.38
N ASN A 123 11.29 -13.57 27.68
CA ASN A 123 11.93 -14.35 26.62
C ASN A 123 13.40 -14.67 26.89
N ASP A 124 13.95 -14.20 28.00
CA ASP A 124 15.34 -14.43 28.38
C ASP A 124 15.53 -15.86 28.92
N PHE A 125 16.55 -16.55 28.42
CA PHE A 125 16.78 -17.94 28.80
C PHE A 125 17.48 -18.13 30.14
N GLY A 126 18.20 -17.10 30.60
CA GLY A 126 18.88 -17.08 31.88
C GLY A 126 17.95 -16.61 32.98
N LEU A 127 17.25 -15.51 32.75
CA LEU A 127 16.47 -14.80 33.78
C LEU A 127 15.03 -15.29 33.89
N ASP A 128 14.36 -15.54 32.76
CA ASP A 128 12.92 -15.79 32.76
C ASP A 128 12.54 -17.28 32.80
N ARG A 129 13.54 -18.15 32.77
CA ARG A 129 13.35 -19.57 32.59
C ARG A 129 13.45 -20.30 33.92
N LEU A 130 12.38 -20.96 34.33
CA LEU A 130 12.34 -21.72 35.57
C LEU A 130 13.42 -22.82 35.64
N ASP A 131 14.18 -22.82 36.72
CA ASP A 131 15.16 -23.84 37.06
C ASP A 131 14.50 -25.14 37.58
N ARG A 132 15.26 -26.08 38.15
CA ARG A 132 14.68 -27.35 38.64
C ARG A 132 13.79 -27.14 39.87
N ALA A 133 14.22 -26.31 40.82
CA ALA A 133 13.48 -26.06 42.04
C ALA A 133 12.20 -25.28 41.72
N GLU A 134 12.32 -24.24 40.90
CA GLU A 134 11.21 -23.39 40.46
C GLU A 134 10.17 -24.16 39.65
N ARG A 135 10.60 -25.04 38.73
CA ARG A 135 9.64 -25.92 38.01
C ARG A 135 8.90 -26.85 38.97
N THR A 136 9.57 -27.37 40.00
CA THR A 136 8.92 -28.25 40.98
C THR A 136 7.90 -27.46 41.79
N ALA A 137 8.25 -26.25 42.25
CA ALA A 137 7.35 -25.34 42.96
C ALA A 137 6.14 -24.91 42.10
N ALA A 138 6.32 -24.77 40.80
CA ALA A 138 5.26 -24.43 39.84
C ALA A 138 4.40 -25.65 39.41
N GLY A 139 4.56 -26.83 40.02
CA GLY A 139 3.81 -28.04 39.65
C GLY A 139 4.25 -28.70 38.34
N LEU A 140 5.42 -28.31 37.81
CA LEU A 140 5.99 -28.81 36.55
C LEU A 140 7.14 -29.81 36.78
N GLY A 141 7.23 -30.39 37.98
CA GLY A 141 8.32 -31.30 38.38
C GLY A 141 8.44 -32.55 37.50
N GLU A 142 7.32 -33.03 36.94
CA GLU A 142 7.26 -34.19 36.03
C GLU A 142 7.68 -33.86 34.60
N VAL A 143 7.72 -32.57 34.23
CA VAL A 143 8.14 -32.14 32.90
C VAL A 143 9.67 -32.16 32.82
N SER A 144 10.21 -32.98 31.91
CA SER A 144 11.65 -33.02 31.68
C SER A 144 12.20 -31.63 31.25
N LYS A 145 13.42 -31.30 31.68
CA LYS A 145 14.12 -30.06 31.27
C LYS A 145 14.08 -29.83 29.75
N ARG A 146 14.19 -30.91 28.97
CA ARG A 146 14.15 -30.85 27.49
C ARG A 146 12.77 -30.46 26.97
N GLN A 147 11.69 -31.02 27.50
CA GLN A 147 10.31 -30.67 27.12
C GLN A 147 9.99 -29.23 27.51
N TYR A 148 10.35 -28.81 28.72
CA TYR A 148 10.18 -27.44 29.19
C TYR A 148 10.92 -26.45 28.26
N ASN A 149 12.21 -26.69 27.99
CA ASN A 149 13.00 -25.86 27.08
C ASN A 149 12.47 -25.84 25.64
N LYS A 150 11.78 -26.89 25.20
CA LYS A 150 11.13 -26.93 23.87
C LYS A 150 9.90 -26.03 23.84
N ARG A 151 9.07 -26.06 24.90
CA ARG A 151 7.89 -25.20 25.07
C ARG A 151 8.29 -23.72 25.17
N PHE A 152 9.23 -23.39 26.04
CA PHE A 152 9.75 -22.02 26.19
C PHE A 152 10.29 -21.45 24.86
N ARG A 153 11.08 -22.24 24.11
CA ARG A 153 11.59 -21.86 22.78
C ARG A 153 10.51 -21.65 21.73
N LEU A 154 9.44 -22.44 21.80
CA LEU A 154 8.33 -22.30 20.88
C LEU A 154 7.63 -20.96 21.12
N LEU A 155 7.25 -20.66 22.36
CA LEU A 155 6.55 -19.43 22.71
C LEU A 155 7.37 -18.18 22.38
N ARG A 156 8.68 -18.18 22.68
CA ARG A 156 9.57 -17.07 22.29
C ARG A 156 9.57 -16.83 20.78
N ARG A 157 9.68 -17.90 19.99
CA ARG A 157 9.64 -17.79 18.53
C ARG A 157 8.27 -17.38 18.01
N MET A 158 7.20 -17.70 18.75
CA MET A 158 5.85 -17.28 18.42
C MET A 158 5.62 -15.81 18.70
N GLU A 159 6.11 -15.26 19.81
CA GLU A 159 6.06 -13.81 20.05
C GLU A 159 6.81 -13.04 18.96
N ALA A 160 8.02 -13.49 18.59
CA ALA A 160 8.75 -12.91 17.46
C ALA A 160 8.01 -13.07 16.11
N LYS A 161 7.29 -14.18 15.92
CA LYS A 161 6.48 -14.41 14.72
C LYS A 161 5.25 -13.51 14.69
N LEU A 162 4.59 -13.30 15.82
CA LEU A 162 3.45 -12.42 16.00
C LEU A 162 3.85 -10.97 15.72
N ALA A 163 4.94 -10.48 16.33
CA ALA A 163 5.45 -9.13 16.07
C ALA A 163 5.74 -8.92 14.57
N ARG A 164 6.36 -9.90 13.91
CA ARG A 164 6.58 -9.85 12.46
C ARG A 164 5.27 -9.89 11.66
N LEU A 165 4.29 -10.69 12.06
CA LEU A 165 2.99 -10.76 11.38
C LEU A 165 2.28 -9.40 11.40
N ILE A 166 2.22 -8.76 12.58
CA ILE A 166 1.65 -7.42 12.76
C ILE A 166 2.37 -6.40 11.86
N HIS A 167 3.70 -6.41 11.85
CA HIS A 167 4.49 -5.53 10.99
C HIS A 167 4.19 -5.76 9.49
N GLU A 168 4.10 -7.02 9.06
CA GLU A 168 3.81 -7.37 7.66
C GLU A 168 2.37 -7.04 7.23
N GLN A 169 1.39 -7.17 8.14
CA GLN A 169 0.01 -6.75 7.91
C GLN A 169 -0.07 -5.23 7.72
N ARG A 170 0.57 -4.46 8.60
CA ARG A 170 0.68 -2.99 8.45
C ARG A 170 1.36 -2.60 7.14
N ARG A 171 2.47 -3.26 6.78
CA ARG A 171 3.17 -3.00 5.51
C ARG A 171 2.29 -3.27 4.28
N ARG A 172 1.46 -4.32 4.33
CA ARG A 172 0.48 -4.61 3.27
C ARG A 172 -0.56 -3.51 3.16
N GLU A 173 -1.15 -3.09 4.27
CA GLU A 173 -2.13 -1.98 4.33
C GLU A 173 -1.53 -0.68 3.76
N VAL A 174 -0.31 -0.32 4.19
CA VAL A 174 0.44 0.83 3.68
C VAL A 174 0.64 0.75 2.17
N THR A 175 1.02 -0.43 1.66
CA THR A 175 1.24 -0.64 0.22
C THR A 175 -0.04 -0.47 -0.59
N MET A 176 -1.16 -1.00 -0.10
CA MET A 176 -2.46 -0.89 -0.77
C MET A 176 -2.97 0.54 -0.72
N THR A 177 -2.91 1.19 0.43
CA THR A 177 -3.36 2.59 0.60
C THR A 177 -2.52 3.55 -0.23
N GLY A 178 -1.21 3.35 -0.32
CA GLY A 178 -0.36 4.25 -1.09
C GLY A 178 -0.64 4.26 -2.59
N LYS A 179 -1.27 3.22 -3.13
CA LYS A 179 -1.58 3.12 -4.57
C LYS A 179 -3.05 3.30 -4.92
N GLY A 180 -3.96 2.83 -4.06
CA GLY A 180 -5.40 2.82 -4.30
C GLY A 180 -6.18 3.61 -3.25
N ALA A 181 -5.49 4.41 -2.43
CA ALA A 181 -6.07 5.13 -1.32
C ALA A 181 -6.92 4.21 -0.42
N PHE A 182 -8.05 4.68 0.12
CA PHE A 182 -8.89 3.87 1.01
C PHE A 182 -9.86 2.92 0.28
N ALA A 183 -9.65 2.61 -1.01
CA ALA A 183 -10.52 1.71 -1.76
C ALA A 183 -10.69 0.34 -1.10
N HIS A 184 -9.58 -0.28 -0.67
CA HIS A 184 -9.55 -1.63 -0.10
C HIS A 184 -10.29 -1.80 1.24
N VAL A 185 -10.63 -0.70 1.90
CA VAL A 185 -11.35 -0.65 3.19
C VAL A 185 -12.75 -0.03 3.05
N LEU A 186 -13.20 0.18 1.80
CA LEU A 186 -14.53 0.68 1.52
C LEU A 186 -15.56 -0.44 1.80
N PRO A 187 -16.56 -0.22 2.66
CA PRO A 187 -17.59 -1.23 2.92
C PRO A 187 -18.39 -1.55 1.65
N TYR A 188 -18.80 -2.82 1.51
CA TYR A 188 -19.57 -3.27 0.34
C TYR A 188 -20.83 -2.43 0.12
N GLY A 189 -21.61 -2.18 1.18
CA GLY A 189 -22.86 -1.42 1.08
C GLY A 189 -22.66 0.00 0.55
N LEU A 190 -21.56 0.67 0.95
CA LEU A 190 -21.24 2.02 0.46
C LEU A 190 -20.75 1.99 -0.99
N PHE A 191 -19.94 0.98 -1.35
CA PHE A 191 -19.45 0.77 -2.70
C PHE A 191 -20.59 0.44 -3.69
N ALA A 192 -21.50 -0.46 -3.31
CA ALA A 192 -22.57 -0.98 -4.16
C ALA A 192 -23.83 -0.09 -4.18
N ALA A 193 -23.86 1.00 -3.39
CA ALA A 193 -25.00 1.92 -3.32
C ALA A 193 -25.36 2.51 -4.69
N ASP A 194 -24.36 2.75 -5.53
CA ASP A 194 -24.54 3.21 -6.90
C ASP A 194 -23.58 2.47 -7.86
N PRO A 195 -24.09 1.72 -8.86
CA PRO A 195 -23.24 0.97 -9.78
C PRO A 195 -22.28 1.81 -10.64
N ASP A 196 -22.65 3.05 -10.97
CA ASP A 196 -21.79 3.94 -11.76
C ASP A 196 -20.59 4.40 -10.88
N THR A 197 -20.86 4.72 -9.60
CA THR A 197 -19.84 4.96 -8.57
C THR A 197 -18.94 3.72 -8.38
N ALA A 198 -19.52 2.52 -8.28
CA ALA A 198 -18.79 1.27 -8.15
C ALA A 198 -17.83 1.03 -9.33
N ALA A 199 -18.31 1.28 -10.56
CA ALA A 199 -17.53 1.13 -11.79
C ALA A 199 -16.33 2.09 -11.80
N PHE A 200 -16.54 3.37 -11.49
CA PHE A 200 -15.45 4.35 -11.40
C PHE A 200 -14.41 3.94 -10.35
N ILE A 201 -14.84 3.62 -9.12
CA ILE A 201 -13.95 3.26 -8.01
C ILE A 201 -13.14 2.01 -8.34
N ALA A 202 -13.77 0.97 -8.87
CA ALA A 202 -13.08 -0.27 -9.23
C ALA A 202 -12.02 -0.02 -10.31
N TYR A 203 -12.37 0.73 -11.36
CA TYR A 203 -11.46 1.01 -12.46
C TYR A 203 -10.25 1.86 -12.01
N ILE A 204 -10.48 3.01 -11.36
CA ILE A 204 -9.38 3.90 -10.93
C ILE A 204 -8.45 3.22 -9.92
N THR A 205 -8.99 2.34 -9.07
CA THR A 205 -8.22 1.52 -8.13
C THR A 205 -7.32 0.54 -8.88
N ALA A 206 -7.85 -0.20 -9.85
CA ALA A 206 -7.07 -1.11 -10.70
C ALA A 206 -5.94 -0.37 -11.44
N ARG A 207 -6.21 0.84 -11.93
CA ARG A 207 -5.21 1.72 -12.55
C ARG A 207 -4.09 2.10 -11.58
N GLY A 208 -4.45 2.50 -10.35
CA GLY A 208 -3.49 2.84 -9.29
C GLY A 208 -2.61 1.64 -8.87
N TYR A 209 -3.16 0.43 -8.91
CA TYR A 209 -2.50 -0.81 -8.48
C TYR A 209 -1.51 -1.42 -9.46
N MET A 210 -1.40 -0.90 -10.68
CA MET A 210 -0.37 -1.33 -11.61
C MET A 210 1.05 -1.26 -11.02
N ARG A 211 1.93 -2.11 -11.53
CA ARG A 211 3.37 -2.05 -11.21
C ARG A 211 3.99 -0.87 -11.95
N SER A 212 4.89 -0.15 -11.26
CA SER A 212 5.66 0.92 -11.88
C SER A 212 6.65 0.33 -12.87
N VAL A 213 6.78 0.99 -14.02
CA VAL A 213 7.77 0.66 -15.04
C VAL A 213 9.04 1.45 -14.74
N PHE A 214 10.20 0.81 -14.87
CA PHE A 214 11.48 1.49 -14.85
C PHE A 214 11.62 2.32 -16.12
N THR A 215 11.74 3.62 -15.95
CA THR A 215 11.84 4.59 -17.04
C THR A 215 12.62 5.80 -16.56
N ASN A 216 13.37 6.42 -17.47
CA ASN A 216 13.98 7.73 -17.29
C ASN A 216 13.02 8.89 -17.67
N GLY A 217 11.79 8.57 -18.08
CA GLY A 217 10.74 9.52 -18.40
C GLY A 217 9.69 9.67 -17.30
N ARG A 218 8.53 10.23 -17.66
CA ARG A 218 7.42 10.41 -16.72
C ARG A 218 6.81 9.06 -16.32
N GLN A 219 6.54 8.90 -15.03
CA GLN A 219 5.78 7.76 -14.52
C GLN A 219 4.33 7.82 -14.99
N ARG A 220 3.72 6.64 -15.12
CA ARG A 220 2.35 6.51 -15.60
C ARG A 220 1.35 7.04 -14.58
N GLN A 221 0.40 7.85 -15.04
CA GLN A 221 -0.71 8.37 -14.23
C GLN A 221 -1.86 7.35 -14.17
N ALA A 222 -2.59 7.36 -13.05
CA ALA A 222 -3.73 6.47 -12.83
C ALA A 222 -4.98 6.94 -13.58
N TYR A 223 -5.23 8.26 -13.59
CA TYR A 223 -6.38 8.87 -14.25
C TYR A 223 -6.17 8.93 -15.77
N ASP A 224 -6.92 8.12 -16.51
CA ASP A 224 -6.87 8.06 -17.97
C ASP A 224 -8.26 8.28 -18.60
N GLU A 225 -8.34 8.23 -19.93
CA GLU A 225 -9.57 8.48 -20.69
C GLU A 225 -10.76 7.62 -20.26
N VAL A 226 -10.54 6.39 -19.78
CA VAL A 226 -11.62 5.51 -19.30
C VAL A 226 -12.09 5.94 -17.92
N ALA A 227 -11.16 6.30 -17.03
CA ALA A 227 -11.51 6.87 -15.73
C ALA A 227 -12.30 8.18 -15.92
N GLU A 228 -11.89 9.04 -16.85
CA GLU A 228 -12.60 10.26 -17.20
C GLU A 228 -13.99 10.00 -17.78
N ALA A 229 -14.15 9.01 -18.67
CA ALA A 229 -15.47 8.66 -19.22
C ALA A 229 -16.43 8.19 -18.10
N LEU A 230 -15.95 7.32 -17.20
CA LEU A 230 -16.72 6.88 -16.03
C LEU A 230 -17.02 8.05 -15.07
N PHE A 231 -16.05 8.95 -14.85
CA PHE A 231 -16.24 10.10 -13.97
C PHE A 231 -17.26 11.10 -14.52
N ARG A 232 -17.30 11.31 -15.85
CA ARG A 232 -18.33 12.14 -16.51
C ARG A 232 -19.74 11.60 -16.27
N ARG A 233 -19.92 10.29 -16.18
CA ARG A 233 -21.22 9.69 -15.83
C ARG A 233 -21.64 10.05 -14.41
N LEU A 234 -20.69 10.10 -13.46
CA LEU A 234 -20.95 10.57 -12.11
C LEU A 234 -21.38 12.04 -12.11
N ARG A 235 -20.64 12.89 -12.83
CA ARG A 235 -20.97 14.32 -13.02
C ARG A 235 -22.36 14.53 -13.63
N ALA A 236 -22.79 13.65 -14.53
CA ALA A 236 -24.10 13.73 -15.17
C ALA A 236 -25.25 13.31 -14.23
N GLN A 237 -24.97 12.60 -13.14
CA GLN A 237 -25.96 12.14 -12.16
C GLN A 237 -25.49 12.46 -10.72
N PRO A 238 -25.31 13.75 -10.37
CA PRO A 238 -24.68 14.14 -9.11
C PRO A 238 -25.52 13.76 -7.89
N GLU A 239 -26.86 13.76 -8.01
CA GLU A 239 -27.79 13.42 -6.92
C GLU A 239 -27.79 11.92 -6.57
N ARG A 240 -27.45 11.06 -7.54
CA ARG A 240 -27.37 9.60 -7.36
C ARG A 240 -25.96 9.15 -6.98
N THR A 241 -24.94 9.91 -7.35
CA THR A 241 -23.54 9.57 -7.13
C THR A 241 -23.23 9.51 -5.64
N CYS A 242 -22.58 8.42 -5.21
CA CYS A 242 -22.14 8.28 -3.84
C CYS A 242 -20.78 8.99 -3.65
N TRP A 243 -20.80 10.33 -3.59
CA TRP A 243 -19.58 11.16 -3.51
C TRP A 243 -18.68 10.83 -2.32
N SER A 244 -19.27 10.44 -1.18
CA SER A 244 -18.50 9.99 -0.01
C SER A 244 -17.67 8.74 -0.32
N ALA A 245 -18.19 7.79 -1.11
CA ALA A 245 -17.41 6.64 -1.58
C ALA A 245 -16.30 7.04 -2.55
N VAL A 246 -16.59 7.95 -3.48
CA VAL A 246 -15.60 8.47 -4.44
C VAL A 246 -14.45 9.18 -3.71
N ALA A 247 -14.74 9.98 -2.68
CA ALA A 247 -13.75 10.71 -1.89
C ALA A 247 -12.75 9.80 -1.16
N HIS A 248 -13.09 8.54 -0.88
CA HIS A 248 -12.14 7.58 -0.30
C HIS A 248 -10.99 7.23 -1.26
N VAL A 249 -11.18 7.43 -2.56
CA VAL A 249 -10.26 6.97 -3.61
C VAL A 249 -9.73 8.10 -4.48
N HIS A 250 -10.56 9.11 -4.74
CA HIS A 250 -10.26 10.22 -5.63
C HIS A 250 -10.74 11.57 -5.03
N PRO A 251 -10.15 12.03 -3.91
CA PRO A 251 -10.53 13.29 -3.26
C PRO A 251 -9.96 14.51 -4.00
N THR A 252 -10.51 14.81 -5.16
CA THR A 252 -10.28 16.08 -5.87
C THR A 252 -11.22 17.15 -5.35
N SER A 253 -10.90 18.44 -5.56
CA SER A 253 -11.76 19.54 -5.13
C SER A 253 -13.21 19.39 -5.61
N GLU A 254 -13.42 18.94 -6.85
CA GLU A 254 -14.77 18.70 -7.39
C GLU A 254 -15.53 17.60 -6.63
N VAL A 255 -14.85 16.51 -6.28
CA VAL A 255 -15.46 15.43 -5.49
C VAL A 255 -15.75 15.90 -4.07
N LEU A 256 -14.78 16.56 -3.44
CA LEU A 256 -14.87 16.98 -2.04
C LEU A 256 -15.96 18.03 -1.81
N ALA A 257 -16.17 18.95 -2.76
CA ALA A 257 -17.27 19.92 -2.73
C ALA A 257 -18.67 19.29 -2.72
N SER A 258 -18.79 18.00 -3.08
CA SER A 258 -20.05 17.25 -3.07
C SER A 258 -20.22 16.37 -1.81
N VAL A 259 -19.29 16.45 -0.85
CA VAL A 259 -19.30 15.65 0.38
C VAL A 259 -19.61 16.55 1.57
N SER A 260 -20.38 16.03 2.53
CA SER A 260 -20.73 16.80 3.73
C SER A 260 -19.49 17.10 4.59
N ASP A 261 -19.46 18.26 5.27
CA ASP A 261 -18.40 18.62 6.20
C ASP A 261 -18.15 17.55 7.28
N GLY A 262 -19.22 16.87 7.73
CA GLY A 262 -19.14 15.78 8.69
C GLY A 262 -18.35 14.59 8.16
N ASP A 263 -18.62 14.17 6.92
CA ASP A 263 -17.89 13.07 6.27
C ASP A 263 -16.46 13.48 5.90
N LEU A 264 -16.25 14.72 5.45
CA LEU A 264 -14.92 15.29 5.20
C LEU A 264 -14.08 15.28 6.48
N THR A 265 -14.65 15.67 7.61
CA THR A 265 -13.98 15.65 8.93
C THR A 265 -13.58 14.22 9.33
N GLN A 266 -14.47 13.24 9.15
CA GLN A 266 -14.15 11.84 9.41
C GLN A 266 -13.01 11.33 8.52
N LEU A 267 -13.04 11.68 7.23
CA LEU A 267 -12.00 11.32 6.27
C LEU A 267 -10.66 11.99 6.60
N LEU A 268 -10.68 13.25 7.05
CA LEU A 268 -9.50 13.98 7.52
C LEU A 268 -8.85 13.27 8.72
N VAL A 269 -9.64 12.89 9.73
CA VAL A 269 -9.17 12.14 10.90
C VAL A 269 -8.55 10.80 10.48
N ARG A 270 -9.19 10.10 9.54
CA ARG A 270 -8.69 8.83 9.02
C ARG A 270 -7.35 8.98 8.29
N TRP A 271 -7.22 9.97 7.41
CA TRP A 271 -5.95 10.26 6.73
C TRP A 271 -4.85 10.69 7.71
N ASN A 272 -5.19 11.47 8.74
CA ASN A 272 -4.24 11.85 9.78
C ASN A 272 -3.76 10.62 10.59
N GLY A 273 -4.66 9.72 10.97
CA GLY A 273 -4.31 8.45 11.61
C GLY A 273 -3.37 7.60 10.74
N PHE A 274 -3.68 7.52 9.45
CA PHE A 274 -2.84 6.80 8.49
C PHE A 274 -1.46 7.47 8.27
N LEU A 275 -1.39 8.80 8.25
CA LEU A 275 -0.11 9.53 8.20
C LEU A 275 0.80 9.17 9.37
N ARG A 276 0.26 9.06 10.59
CA ARG A 276 1.02 8.63 11.78
C ARG A 276 1.53 7.19 11.63
N GLN A 277 0.68 6.27 11.16
CA GLN A 277 1.08 4.88 10.89
C GLN A 277 2.23 4.79 9.88
N VAL A 278 2.17 5.59 8.81
CA VAL A 278 3.24 5.61 7.78
C VAL A 278 4.50 6.29 8.31
N ALA A 279 4.38 7.31 9.14
CA ALA A 279 5.50 7.99 9.80
C ALA A 279 6.34 7.00 10.63
N ASP A 280 5.69 6.17 11.44
CA ASP A 280 6.35 5.13 12.24
C ASP A 280 7.12 4.15 11.34
N LEU A 281 6.52 3.72 10.22
CA LEU A 281 7.18 2.80 9.29
C LEU A 281 8.38 3.45 8.56
N LEU A 282 8.30 4.74 8.24
CA LEU A 282 9.40 5.50 7.65
C LEU A 282 10.56 5.64 8.64
N GLU A 283 10.27 6.00 9.89
CA GLU A 283 11.26 6.13 10.96
C GLU A 283 11.91 4.78 11.27
N ASP A 284 11.13 3.70 11.38
CA ASP A 284 11.64 2.34 11.57
C ASP A 284 12.57 1.90 10.41
N ALA A 285 12.24 2.28 9.17
CA ALA A 285 13.11 2.01 8.03
C ALA A 285 14.39 2.85 8.06
N TRP A 286 14.28 4.13 8.42
CA TRP A 286 15.40 5.06 8.55
C TRP A 286 16.39 4.62 9.64
N ASN A 287 15.89 4.29 10.83
CA ASN A 287 16.71 3.95 11.99
C ASN A 287 17.40 2.58 11.85
N ARG A 288 16.86 1.66 11.05
CA ARG A 288 17.51 0.38 10.75
C ARG A 288 18.76 0.55 9.89
N HIS A 289 18.72 1.44 8.91
CA HIS A 289 19.86 1.76 8.05
C HIS A 289 19.67 3.16 7.46
N PRO A 290 20.31 4.20 8.05
CA PRO A 290 20.14 5.57 7.59
C PRO A 290 20.45 5.72 6.10
N LEU A 291 19.55 6.39 5.38
CA LEU A 291 19.65 6.59 3.94
C LEU A 291 20.44 7.87 3.65
N GLU A 292 21.12 7.91 2.50
CA GLU A 292 21.79 9.13 2.05
C GLU A 292 20.75 10.15 1.59
N ARG A 293 20.52 11.15 2.43
CA ARG A 293 19.39 12.07 2.30
C ARG A 293 19.48 12.98 1.08
N GLU A 294 20.70 13.40 0.76
CA GLU A 294 21.04 14.36 -0.29
C GLU A 294 20.95 13.74 -1.68
N THR A 295 21.02 12.41 -1.77
CA THR A 295 21.02 11.71 -3.06
C THR A 295 19.80 10.82 -3.26
N MET A 296 19.29 10.22 -2.18
CA MET A 296 18.24 9.20 -2.21
C MET A 296 18.53 8.07 -3.22
N ILE A 297 19.80 7.70 -3.39
CA ILE A 297 20.22 6.58 -4.25
C ILE A 297 20.40 5.33 -3.39
N VAL A 298 19.83 4.22 -3.83
CA VAL A 298 19.93 2.92 -3.15
C VAL A 298 21.39 2.49 -2.99
N ARG A 299 21.78 2.18 -1.75
CA ARG A 299 23.06 1.56 -1.38
C ARG A 299 22.86 0.11 -0.95
N ARG A 300 23.98 -0.60 -0.80
CA ARG A 300 23.95 -1.96 -0.26
C ARG A 300 23.52 -1.91 1.21
N GLY A 301 22.47 -2.66 1.53
CA GLY A 301 21.90 -2.71 2.89
C GLY A 301 20.55 -2.01 3.00
N ASP A 302 20.24 -1.09 2.08
CA ASP A 302 18.99 -0.34 2.11
C ASP A 302 17.78 -1.25 1.84
N ASP A 303 16.77 -1.13 2.70
CA ASP A 303 15.44 -1.71 2.50
C ASP A 303 14.59 -0.77 1.61
N SER A 304 15.00 -0.64 0.34
CA SER A 304 14.32 0.23 -0.62
C SER A 304 12.88 -0.19 -0.93
N SER A 305 12.54 -1.47 -0.68
CA SER A 305 11.18 -1.97 -0.85
C SER A 305 10.25 -1.39 0.21
N THR A 306 10.62 -1.49 1.49
CA THR A 306 9.82 -0.93 2.59
C THR A 306 9.80 0.60 2.50
N TRP A 307 10.96 1.25 2.28
CA TRP A 307 11.02 2.71 2.16
C TRP A 307 10.14 3.24 1.02
N ASN A 308 10.25 2.67 -0.19
CA ASN A 308 9.49 3.19 -1.34
C ASN A 308 7.98 2.97 -1.22
N GLN A 309 7.55 1.90 -0.55
CA GLN A 309 6.14 1.66 -0.24
C GLN A 309 5.61 2.70 0.75
N ALA A 310 6.34 2.92 1.85
CA ALA A 310 5.99 3.92 2.86
C ALA A 310 6.03 5.35 2.30
N ALA A 311 7.07 5.72 1.55
CA ALA A 311 7.19 7.02 0.91
C ALA A 311 6.04 7.30 -0.08
N GLN A 312 5.62 6.28 -0.83
CA GLN A 312 4.45 6.41 -1.70
C GLN A 312 3.17 6.63 -0.89
N ALA A 313 2.94 5.83 0.15
CA ALA A 313 1.78 5.95 1.01
C ALA A 313 1.70 7.31 1.70
N TRP A 314 2.85 7.78 2.20
CA TRP A 314 3.02 9.11 2.78
C TRP A 314 2.57 10.19 1.80
N ASN A 315 3.13 10.19 0.58
CA ASN A 315 2.84 11.23 -0.41
C ASN A 315 1.39 11.20 -0.91
N THR A 316 0.75 10.04 -0.91
CA THR A 316 -0.69 9.90 -1.22
C THR A 316 -1.53 10.45 -0.07
N ALA A 317 -1.28 9.99 1.16
CA ALA A 317 -2.01 10.40 2.34
C ALA A 317 -1.90 11.91 2.59
N ARG A 318 -0.68 12.45 2.49
CA ARG A 318 -0.42 13.89 2.62
C ARG A 318 -1.17 14.71 1.58
N ALA A 319 -1.19 14.25 0.32
CA ALA A 319 -1.91 14.96 -0.75
C ALA A 319 -3.42 15.00 -0.50
N HIS A 320 -3.99 13.89 -0.02
CA HIS A 320 -5.42 13.81 0.32
C HIS A 320 -5.77 14.60 1.59
N TRP A 321 -4.90 14.58 2.59
CA TRP A 321 -5.03 15.41 3.78
C TRP A 321 -5.03 16.91 3.42
N PHE A 322 -4.14 17.36 2.54
CA PHE A 322 -4.11 18.74 2.06
C PHE A 322 -5.38 19.10 1.26
N ALA A 323 -5.88 18.20 0.42
CA ALA A 323 -7.09 18.43 -0.36
C ALA A 323 -8.32 18.65 0.55
N ILE A 324 -8.47 17.83 1.61
CA ILE A 324 -9.58 17.96 2.55
C ILE A 324 -9.46 19.20 3.43
N LEU A 325 -8.24 19.56 3.86
CA LEU A 325 -8.03 20.83 4.56
C LEU A 325 -8.41 22.04 3.72
N SER A 326 -8.07 22.01 2.42
CA SER A 326 -8.43 23.07 1.48
C SER A 326 -9.96 23.18 1.35
N GLU A 327 -10.66 22.06 1.17
CA GLU A 327 -12.12 22.04 1.08
C GLU A 327 -12.79 22.57 2.36
N LEU A 328 -12.30 22.18 3.54
CA LEU A 328 -12.85 22.63 4.83
C LEU A 328 -12.43 24.07 5.19
N GLY A 329 -11.66 24.77 4.34
CA GLY A 329 -11.13 26.10 4.62
C GLY A 329 -10.14 26.14 5.80
N GLN A 330 -9.53 25.00 6.16
CA GLN A 330 -8.63 24.82 7.30
C GLN A 330 -7.14 24.90 6.90
N GLU A 331 -6.84 25.57 5.80
CA GLU A 331 -5.48 25.69 5.26
C GLU A 331 -4.51 26.42 6.20
N THR A 332 -5.04 27.23 7.11
CA THR A 332 -4.25 27.93 8.15
C THR A 332 -3.52 26.98 9.10
N ILE A 333 -3.94 25.73 9.19
CA ILE A 333 -3.21 24.67 9.90
C ILE A 333 -1.81 24.50 9.30
N LEU A 334 -1.68 24.61 7.97
CA LEU A 334 -0.40 24.45 7.28
C LEU A 334 0.59 25.56 7.63
N ASP A 335 0.12 26.74 8.05
CA ASP A 335 1.00 27.83 8.48
C ASP A 335 1.78 27.49 9.76
N ARG A 336 1.31 26.49 10.52
CA ARG A 336 2.02 25.95 11.69
C ARG A 336 2.61 24.57 11.43
N PHE A 337 1.92 23.77 10.63
CA PHE A 337 2.19 22.35 10.46
C PHE A 337 2.06 21.95 8.97
N CYS A 338 3.15 22.07 8.21
CA CYS A 338 3.22 21.70 6.80
C CYS A 338 4.25 20.58 6.59
N PRO A 339 3.89 19.32 6.88
CA PRO A 339 4.84 18.22 6.78
C PRO A 339 5.28 18.00 5.31
N GLY A 340 6.57 17.75 5.10
CA GLY A 340 7.17 17.63 3.78
C GLY A 340 6.75 16.35 3.02
N LYS A 341 7.09 16.27 1.73
CA LYS A 341 7.01 15.02 0.95
C LYS A 341 8.16 14.10 1.29
N VAL A 342 8.02 12.81 0.99
CA VAL A 342 9.10 11.81 1.16
C VAL A 342 9.51 11.28 -0.22
N PRO A 343 10.74 11.51 -0.70
CA PRO A 343 11.20 10.95 -1.96
C PRO A 343 11.40 9.43 -1.85
N ARG A 344 11.13 8.73 -2.95
CA ARG A 344 11.50 7.33 -3.09
C ARG A 344 13.00 7.21 -3.33
N LEU A 345 13.61 6.15 -2.84
CA LEU A 345 14.94 5.73 -3.22
C LEU A 345 14.97 5.33 -4.70
N MET A 346 15.92 5.90 -5.42
CA MET A 346 16.21 5.61 -6.81
C MET A 346 17.25 4.50 -6.91
N ALA A 347 17.01 3.51 -7.77
CA ALA A 347 17.98 2.47 -8.05
C ALA A 347 19.24 3.09 -8.71
N ALA A 348 20.42 2.62 -8.31
CA ALA A 348 21.70 3.22 -8.72
C ALA A 348 21.93 3.16 -10.25
N ASP A 349 21.47 2.09 -10.89
CA ASP A 349 21.47 1.92 -12.35
C ASP A 349 20.56 2.93 -13.07
N VAL A 350 19.38 3.20 -12.53
CA VAL A 350 18.47 4.24 -13.04
C VAL A 350 19.06 5.63 -12.83
N ALA A 351 19.67 5.89 -11.67
CA ALA A 351 20.37 7.15 -11.40
C ALA A 351 21.53 7.38 -12.38
N TYR A 352 22.30 6.33 -12.68
CA TYR A 352 23.35 6.37 -13.69
C TYR A 352 22.79 6.64 -15.09
N TRP A 353 21.70 5.95 -15.47
CA TRP A 353 21.05 6.18 -16.77
C TRP A 353 20.58 7.64 -16.92
N HIS A 354 19.98 8.23 -15.89
CA HIS A 354 19.60 9.64 -15.91
C HIS A 354 20.81 10.54 -16.18
N ARG A 355 21.93 10.36 -15.46
CA ARG A 355 23.15 11.15 -15.65
C ARG A 355 23.72 11.00 -17.06
N MET A 356 23.78 9.77 -17.58
CA MET A 356 24.26 9.49 -18.94
C MET A 356 23.40 10.17 -20.01
N SER A 357 22.10 10.35 -19.76
CA SER A 357 21.19 11.10 -20.64
C SER A 357 21.19 12.62 -20.39
N GLY A 358 22.14 13.16 -19.62
CA GLY A 358 22.21 14.59 -19.29
C GLY A 358 21.22 15.06 -18.22
N GLY A 359 20.53 14.15 -17.56
CA GLY A 359 19.61 14.42 -16.46
C GLY A 359 20.29 14.43 -15.09
N GLY A 360 19.55 14.84 -14.06
CA GLY A 360 19.99 14.87 -12.67
C GLY A 360 19.05 14.11 -11.73
N LEU A 361 19.24 14.31 -10.43
CA LEU A 361 18.25 13.88 -9.43
C LEU A 361 16.94 14.66 -9.62
N HIS A 362 15.84 14.07 -9.15
CA HIS A 362 14.58 14.79 -9.12
C HIS A 362 14.70 16.00 -8.16
N PRO A 363 14.23 17.21 -8.54
CA PRO A 363 14.41 18.41 -7.71
C PRO A 363 13.86 18.31 -6.28
N ASP A 364 12.79 17.53 -6.08
CA ASP A 364 12.22 17.28 -4.74
C ASP A 364 13.22 16.62 -3.76
N THR A 365 14.27 15.96 -4.27
CA THR A 365 15.33 15.38 -3.42
C THR A 365 16.06 16.47 -2.62
N TYR A 366 16.33 17.63 -3.23
CA TYR A 366 17.06 18.71 -2.56
C TYR A 366 16.20 19.42 -1.52
N ILE A 367 14.91 19.64 -1.83
CA ILE A 367 13.95 20.20 -0.87
C ILE A 367 13.78 19.27 0.33
N TRP A 368 13.64 17.97 0.10
CA TRP A 368 13.62 16.94 1.15
C TRP A 368 14.87 16.98 2.03
N ALA A 369 16.05 17.13 1.44
CA ALA A 369 17.31 17.13 2.17
C ALA A 369 17.40 18.29 3.20
N GLU A 370 16.70 19.40 2.96
CA GLU A 370 16.75 20.58 3.81
C GLU A 370 15.60 20.71 4.83
N LEU A 371 14.46 20.05 4.62
CA LEU A 371 13.28 20.18 5.49
C LEU A 371 13.25 19.14 6.62
N PRO A 372 12.83 19.44 7.86
CA PRO A 372 12.75 18.43 8.93
C PRO A 372 12.03 17.13 8.51
N LEU A 373 12.42 16.00 9.11
CA LEU A 373 11.87 14.71 8.69
C LEU A 373 10.37 14.66 9.06
N PRO A 374 9.49 14.09 8.22
CA PRO A 374 8.07 14.30 8.42
C PRO A 374 7.49 13.65 9.68
N TRP A 375 8.12 12.60 10.20
CA TRP A 375 7.74 12.01 11.48
C TRP A 375 8.11 12.90 12.67
N GLU A 376 9.25 13.60 12.63
CA GLU A 376 9.63 14.61 13.63
C GLU A 376 8.63 15.77 13.63
N VAL A 377 8.21 16.21 12.44
CA VAL A 377 7.19 17.26 12.28
C VAL A 377 5.83 16.79 12.80
N LEU A 378 5.38 15.59 12.43
CA LEU A 378 4.10 15.02 12.90
C LEU A 378 4.00 14.87 14.41
N ARG A 379 5.13 14.58 15.09
CA ARG A 379 5.17 14.49 16.55
C ARG A 379 5.34 15.84 17.24
N GLY A 380 5.56 16.92 16.49
CA GLY A 380 5.83 18.26 17.02
C GLY A 380 7.24 18.43 17.60
N GLU A 381 8.17 17.53 17.25
CA GLU A 381 9.59 17.59 17.69
C GLU A 381 10.39 18.63 16.90
N LYS A 382 9.95 18.93 15.67
CA LYS A 382 10.52 19.95 14.79
C LYS A 382 9.42 20.81 14.20
N GLU A 383 9.65 22.12 14.18
CA GLU A 383 8.77 23.05 13.49
C GLU A 383 8.98 22.98 11.98
N CYS A 384 7.88 22.92 11.22
CA CYS A 384 7.90 22.99 9.76
C CYS A 384 6.66 23.75 9.28
N PRO A 385 6.63 25.09 9.45
CA PRO A 385 5.54 25.91 8.95
C PRO A 385 5.57 25.97 7.42
N ARG A 386 4.42 26.28 6.79
CA ARG A 386 4.32 26.51 5.34
C ARG A 386 5.42 27.46 4.82
N SER A 387 5.68 28.55 5.52
CA SER A 387 6.69 29.55 5.15
C SER A 387 8.11 28.98 5.04
N LEU A 388 8.47 28.00 5.89
CA LEU A 388 9.75 27.30 5.79
C LEU A 388 9.81 26.48 4.49
N VAL A 389 8.74 25.73 4.20
CA VAL A 389 8.65 24.91 2.98
C VAL A 389 8.74 25.78 1.73
N GLU A 390 8.06 26.92 1.70
CA GLU A 390 8.13 27.89 0.60
C GLU A 390 9.53 28.46 0.41
N ALA A 391 10.20 28.84 1.50
CA ALA A 391 11.57 29.35 1.46
C ALA A 391 12.54 28.30 0.89
N VAL A 392 12.44 27.03 1.30
CA VAL A 392 13.27 25.94 0.76
C VAL A 392 12.94 25.68 -0.72
N CYS A 393 11.66 25.65 -1.10
CA CYS A 393 11.26 25.49 -2.51
C CYS A 393 11.83 26.61 -3.39
N ALA A 394 11.80 27.86 -2.90
CA ALA A 394 12.35 29.02 -3.60
C ALA A 394 13.87 28.91 -3.81
N ARG A 395 14.64 28.43 -2.81
CA ARG A 395 16.09 28.17 -2.96
C ARG A 395 16.38 27.20 -4.12
N HIS A 396 15.50 26.22 -4.32
CA HIS A 396 15.61 25.22 -5.40
C HIS A 396 14.85 25.59 -6.67
N ARG A 397 14.36 26.84 -6.78
CA ARG A 397 13.62 27.36 -7.93
C ARG A 397 12.40 26.51 -8.30
N ARG A 398 11.63 26.11 -7.28
CA ARG A 398 10.39 25.34 -7.43
C ARG A 398 9.23 26.14 -6.86
N ASP A 399 8.13 26.15 -7.59
CA ASP A 399 6.85 26.65 -7.10
C ASP A 399 6.28 25.65 -6.08
N PRO A 400 6.12 26.03 -4.81
CA PRO A 400 5.65 25.14 -3.75
C PRO A 400 4.20 24.67 -3.94
N VAL A 401 3.36 25.45 -4.61
CA VAL A 401 1.96 25.11 -4.90
C VAL A 401 1.87 24.20 -6.11
N ALA A 402 2.46 24.60 -7.25
CA ALA A 402 2.40 23.81 -8.48
C ALA A 402 3.10 22.45 -8.33
N SER A 403 4.12 22.37 -7.48
CA SER A 403 4.77 21.11 -7.13
C SER A 403 4.11 20.40 -5.94
N ALA A 404 3.04 20.90 -5.34
CA ALA A 404 2.30 20.27 -4.23
C ALA A 404 3.12 20.04 -2.94
N TRP A 405 4.07 20.94 -2.65
CA TRP A 405 4.79 21.03 -1.38
C TRP A 405 4.01 21.79 -0.29
N THR A 406 3.12 22.71 -0.66
CA THR A 406 2.29 23.47 0.30
C THR A 406 0.79 23.45 0.01
N ALA A 407 0.40 22.80 -1.09
CA ALA A 407 -0.98 22.66 -1.52
C ALA A 407 -1.30 21.24 -1.99
N SER A 408 -2.59 20.95 -2.14
CA SER A 408 -3.07 19.71 -2.76
C SER A 408 -2.49 19.54 -4.17
N ARG A 409 -2.48 18.31 -4.69
CA ARG A 409 -2.00 18.11 -6.06
C ARG A 409 -2.97 18.78 -7.04
N PRO A 410 -2.46 19.47 -8.07
CA PRO A 410 -3.31 19.92 -9.17
C PRO A 410 -4.11 18.77 -9.75
N THR A 411 -5.33 19.07 -10.19
CA THR A 411 -6.19 18.10 -10.89
C THR A 411 -5.44 17.53 -12.07
N ALA A 412 -5.37 16.20 -12.15
CA ALA A 412 -4.69 15.53 -13.24
C ALA A 412 -5.56 15.56 -14.50
N GLU A 413 -4.95 15.91 -15.63
CA GLU A 413 -5.59 15.71 -16.93
C GLU A 413 -5.62 14.21 -17.27
N ALA A 414 -6.70 13.77 -17.92
CA ALA A 414 -6.84 12.40 -18.37
C ALA A 414 -5.78 12.09 -19.43
N VAL A 415 -4.94 11.08 -19.16
CA VAL A 415 -3.99 10.59 -20.16
C VAL A 415 -4.62 9.53 -21.07
N ALA A 416 -4.04 9.29 -22.24
CA ALA A 416 -4.48 8.21 -23.10
C ALA A 416 -4.33 6.84 -22.42
N PHE A 417 -5.31 5.96 -22.63
CA PHE A 417 -5.24 4.59 -22.14
C PHE A 417 -4.03 3.87 -22.75
N ARG A 418 -3.34 3.08 -21.93
CA ARG A 418 -2.27 2.17 -22.36
C ARG A 418 -2.48 0.79 -21.77
N ARG A 419 -2.12 -0.25 -22.50
CA ARG A 419 -2.22 -1.62 -21.98
C ARG A 419 -1.34 -1.82 -20.75
N THR A 420 -1.71 -2.74 -19.88
CA THR A 420 -0.89 -3.18 -18.77
C THR A 420 0.32 -3.95 -19.35
N PRO A 421 1.56 -3.47 -19.15
CA PRO A 421 2.72 -4.20 -19.64
C PRO A 421 3.01 -5.41 -18.75
N GLU A 422 3.56 -6.45 -19.35
CA GLU A 422 4.22 -7.52 -18.60
C GLU A 422 5.57 -7.01 -18.11
N LEU A 423 5.95 -7.33 -16.87
CA LEU A 423 7.18 -6.81 -16.27
C LEU A 423 8.11 -7.89 -15.75
N VAL A 424 9.41 -7.69 -15.97
CA VAL A 424 10.50 -8.43 -15.34
C VAL A 424 11.34 -7.43 -14.55
N HIS A 425 11.24 -7.48 -13.21
CA HIS A 425 11.93 -6.55 -12.31
C HIS A 425 11.77 -5.06 -12.68
N GLY A 426 10.58 -4.66 -13.16
CA GLY A 426 10.27 -3.27 -13.54
C GLY A 426 10.51 -2.94 -15.02
N VAL A 427 11.20 -3.80 -15.76
CA VAL A 427 11.39 -3.65 -17.22
C VAL A 427 10.20 -4.23 -17.96
N ALA A 428 9.65 -3.47 -18.91
CA ALA A 428 8.54 -3.93 -19.74
C ALA A 428 8.98 -4.99 -20.76
N VAL A 429 8.19 -6.06 -20.85
CA VAL A 429 8.34 -7.17 -21.80
C VAL A 429 7.01 -7.32 -22.54
N ALA A 430 7.07 -7.58 -23.84
CA ALA A 430 5.87 -7.66 -24.67
C ALA A 430 5.08 -8.96 -24.47
N ASP A 431 5.78 -10.09 -24.29
CA ASP A 431 5.21 -11.43 -24.19
C ASP A 431 5.17 -11.92 -22.72
N PRO A 432 3.98 -12.28 -22.19
CA PRO A 432 3.83 -12.84 -20.85
C PRO A 432 4.62 -14.14 -20.61
N LEU A 433 4.70 -15.05 -21.61
CA LEU A 433 5.43 -16.32 -21.48
C LEU A 433 6.93 -16.06 -21.37
N MET A 434 7.44 -15.15 -22.22
CA MET A 434 8.81 -14.68 -22.15
C MET A 434 9.10 -14.02 -20.80
N ALA A 435 8.19 -13.17 -20.30
CA ALA A 435 8.35 -12.53 -18.99
C ALA A 435 8.45 -13.56 -17.85
N SER A 436 7.67 -14.65 -17.90
CA SER A 436 7.76 -15.77 -16.95
C SER A 436 9.08 -16.55 -17.06
N ALA A 437 9.55 -16.84 -18.27
CA ALA A 437 10.82 -17.51 -18.50
C ALA A 437 12.00 -16.66 -17.98
N LEU A 438 12.02 -15.37 -18.31
CA LEU A 438 13.06 -14.42 -17.89
C LEU A 438 13.13 -14.27 -16.36
N ARG A 439 11.98 -14.19 -15.66
CA ARG A 439 11.97 -14.17 -14.20
C ARG A 439 12.48 -15.46 -13.59
N SER A 440 12.09 -16.61 -14.15
CA SER A 440 12.55 -17.92 -13.67
C SER A 440 14.06 -18.11 -13.85
N ALA A 441 14.61 -17.55 -14.92
CA ALA A 441 16.06 -17.48 -15.16
C ALA A 441 16.79 -16.42 -14.32
N GLY A 442 16.08 -15.60 -13.54
CA GLY A 442 16.66 -14.54 -12.71
C GLY A 442 17.23 -13.36 -13.52
N VAL A 443 16.77 -13.15 -14.75
CA VAL A 443 17.19 -12.00 -15.57
C VAL A 443 16.69 -10.70 -14.93
N PHE A 444 17.52 -9.66 -14.90
CA PHE A 444 17.27 -8.37 -14.23
C PHE A 444 17.10 -8.44 -12.70
N SER A 445 17.34 -9.58 -12.06
CA SER A 445 17.29 -9.73 -10.60
C SER A 445 18.48 -9.09 -9.86
N GLY A 446 19.43 -8.49 -10.59
CA GLY A 446 20.71 -8.02 -10.05
C GLY A 446 21.72 -9.14 -9.77
N ASN A 447 21.47 -10.37 -10.24
CA ASN A 447 22.46 -11.43 -10.27
C ASN A 447 23.64 -10.99 -11.16
N GLY A 448 24.76 -10.60 -10.54
CA GLY A 448 25.93 -10.03 -11.24
C GLY A 448 26.55 -8.80 -10.60
N LYS A 449 25.97 -8.23 -9.52
CA LYS A 449 26.49 -7.04 -8.80
C LYS A 449 27.98 -7.09 -8.39
N ARG A 450 28.64 -8.26 -8.40
CA ARG A 450 30.09 -8.39 -8.15
C ARG A 450 30.97 -7.79 -9.25
N ALA A 451 30.51 -7.73 -10.51
CA ALA A 451 31.29 -7.15 -11.60
C ALA A 451 31.17 -5.62 -11.63
N ALA A 452 29.95 -5.08 -11.56
CA ALA A 452 29.70 -3.64 -11.57
C ALA A 452 30.28 -2.92 -10.33
N ALA A 453 30.29 -3.55 -9.15
CA ALA A 453 30.88 -2.95 -7.95
C ALA A 453 32.42 -2.84 -7.99
N ARG A 454 33.09 -3.60 -8.88
CA ARG A 454 34.55 -3.50 -9.09
C ARG A 454 34.97 -2.37 -10.02
N GLU A 455 34.02 -1.73 -10.72
CA GLU A 455 34.27 -0.49 -11.48
C GLU A 455 34.03 0.78 -10.64
N TRP A 456 33.58 0.63 -9.39
CA TRP A 456 33.28 1.74 -8.47
C TRP A 456 34.29 1.88 -7.32
N LEU A 457 35.31 1.01 -7.25
CA LEU A 457 36.53 1.15 -6.45
C LEU A 457 37.70 1.33 -7.42
#